data_AF-A0A316LA39-F1
#
_entry.id   AF-A0A316LA39-F1
#
_cell.length_a   1.000
_cell.length_b   1.000
_cell.length_c   1.000
_cell.angle_alpha   90.00
_cell.angle_beta   90.00
_cell.angle_gamma   90.00
#
_symmetry.space_group_name_H-M   'P 1'
#
loop_
_entity.id
_entity.type
_entity.pdbx_description
1 polymer ?
#
loop_
_entity_poly.entity_id
_entity_poly.type
_entity_poly.pdbx_seq_one_letter_code
_entity_poly.pdbx_strand_id
1 'polypeptide(L)'
;MAQKRCNICGIPEEEWTSGICKACGRFTCEVRPEDIIEQRAYAYADKKGLLDTFANFNKRYIREKLSEKKFYRKTPVYVQEAASCDGLSVASLKDFPIGQVLRVCRSGKTKDFQVGDLVWRAEPNPGIPDTINFLQEAAALDEEFCDAALQGVMFEETMIPAP
;
A
#
# COMPACT_ATOMS: atom_id res chain seq x y z
N MET A 1 2.77 8.88 24.73
CA MET A 1 3.03 10.19 24.09
C MET A 1 2.21 10.25 22.82
N ALA A 2 1.55 11.38 22.54
CA ALA A 2 0.83 11.53 21.28
C ALA A 2 1.80 11.39 20.09
N GLN A 3 1.34 10.73 19.04
CA GLN A 3 2.16 10.45 17.88
C GLN A 3 2.25 11.71 17.02
N LYS A 4 3.47 12.21 16.79
CA LYS A 4 3.66 13.42 15.98
C LYS A 4 3.25 13.16 14.53
N ARG A 5 2.57 14.14 13.93
CA ARG A 5 2.05 14.07 12.57
C ARG A 5 2.70 15.13 11.69
N CYS A 6 2.74 14.86 10.40
CA CYS A 6 3.17 15.80 9.37
C CYS A 6 2.31 15.62 8.12
N ASN A 7 2.43 16.53 7.16
CA ASN A 7 1.77 16.40 5.86
C ASN A 7 2.64 15.56 4.94
N ILE A 8 2.18 15.33 3.70
CA ILE A 8 2.95 14.58 2.70
C ILE A 8 4.33 15.19 2.38
N CYS A 9 4.55 16.48 2.64
CA CYS A 9 5.83 17.16 2.45
C CYS A 9 6.74 17.10 3.69
N GLY A 10 6.35 16.39 4.74
CA GLY A 10 7.12 16.28 5.98
C GLY A 10 6.99 17.47 6.95
N ILE A 11 6.14 18.45 6.63
CA ILE A 11 5.94 19.63 7.49
C ILE A 11 5.14 19.25 8.73
N PRO A 12 5.66 19.45 9.95
CA PRO A 12 4.99 19.08 11.19
C PRO A 12 3.62 19.74 11.35
N GLU A 13 2.69 19.03 11.99
CA GLU A 13 1.34 19.55 12.26
C GLU A 13 1.35 20.84 13.10
N GLU A 14 2.34 21.01 13.98
CA GLU A 14 2.46 22.21 14.81
C GLU A 14 2.75 23.49 13.99
N GLU A 15 3.17 23.34 12.73
CA GLU A 15 3.45 24.46 11.81
C GLU A 15 2.24 24.82 10.92
N TRP A 16 1.14 24.07 10.98
CA TRP A 16 -0.07 24.37 10.22
C TRP A 16 -0.94 25.37 10.98
N THR A 17 -1.63 26.23 10.24
CA THR A 17 -2.61 27.14 10.83
C THR A 17 -3.97 26.86 10.23
N SER A 18 -4.93 26.42 11.05
CA SER A 18 -6.30 26.10 10.61
C SER A 18 -6.34 25.11 9.43
N GLY A 19 -5.49 24.07 9.47
CA GLY A 19 -5.39 23.08 8.39
C GLY A 19 -4.64 23.57 7.14
N ILE A 20 -4.00 24.75 7.18
CA ILE A 20 -3.26 25.31 6.04
C ILE A 20 -1.76 25.22 6.32
N CYS A 21 -1.02 24.64 5.38
CA CYS A 21 0.43 24.67 5.31
C CYS A 21 0.91 25.85 4.44
N LYS A 22 1.89 26.62 4.94
CA LYS A 22 2.50 27.76 4.24
C LYS A 22 4.02 27.66 4.07
N ALA A 23 4.58 26.47 4.29
CA ALA A 23 6.03 26.26 4.29
C ALA A 23 6.72 26.65 2.96
N CYS A 24 6.00 26.55 1.84
CA CYS A 24 6.51 26.92 0.51
C CYS A 24 6.54 28.45 0.26
N GLY A 25 6.15 29.28 1.24
CA GLY A 25 6.21 30.74 1.20
C GLY A 25 5.16 31.38 0.28
N ARG A 26 5.31 31.21 -1.04
CA ARG A 26 4.41 31.80 -2.06
C ARG A 26 3.14 30.97 -2.31
N PHE A 27 3.14 29.71 -1.87
CA PHE A 27 2.03 28.79 -2.07
C PHE A 27 1.48 28.36 -0.71
N THR A 28 0.16 28.24 -0.63
CA THR A 28 -0.55 27.71 0.53
C THR A 28 -1.27 26.43 0.13
N CYS A 29 -1.13 25.39 0.93
CA CYS A 29 -1.78 24.10 0.70
C CYS A 29 -2.75 23.82 1.83
N GLU A 30 -3.98 23.43 1.48
CA GLU A 30 -4.90 22.81 2.43
C GLU A 30 -4.38 21.41 2.74
N VAL A 31 -4.22 21.09 4.02
CA VAL A 31 -3.80 19.78 4.50
C VAL A 31 -5.06 18.94 4.69
N ARG A 32 -5.31 18.03 3.75
CA ARG A 32 -6.46 17.14 3.80
C ARG A 32 -6.18 15.95 4.73
N PRO A 33 -7.18 15.34 5.36
CA PRO A 33 -6.98 14.21 6.28
C PRO A 33 -6.18 13.05 5.67
N GLU A 34 -6.35 12.76 4.39
CA GLU A 34 -5.63 11.71 3.66
C GLU A 34 -4.14 12.01 3.44
N ASP A 35 -3.75 13.30 3.53
CA ASP A 35 -2.38 13.80 3.37
C ASP A 35 -1.63 13.88 4.72
N ILE A 36 -2.30 13.55 5.82
CA ILE A 36 -1.71 13.53 7.16
C ILE A 36 -1.09 12.15 7.41
N ILE A 37 0.19 12.14 7.77
CA ILE A 37 0.97 10.93 8.04
C ILE A 37 1.69 11.05 9.39
N GLU A 38 2.09 9.93 9.96
CA GLU A 38 2.98 9.94 11.11
C GLU A 38 4.37 10.49 10.73
N GLN A 39 4.91 11.40 11.54
CA GLN A 39 6.20 12.02 11.26
C GLN A 39 7.35 11.00 11.20
N ARG A 40 7.27 9.92 12.00
CA ARG A 40 8.25 8.83 11.96
C ARG A 40 8.19 8.02 10.65
N ALA A 41 7.03 7.95 10.00
CA ALA A 41 6.89 7.28 8.71
C ALA A 41 7.57 8.11 7.61
N TYR A 42 7.35 9.43 7.60
CA TYR A 42 8.03 10.34 6.70
C TYR A 42 9.55 10.26 6.85
N ALA A 43 10.06 10.42 8.08
CA ALA A 43 11.50 10.37 8.35
C ALA A 43 12.14 9.03 7.94
N TYR A 44 11.41 7.91 8.08
CA TYR A 44 11.87 6.62 7.58
C TYR A 44 11.93 6.60 6.04
N ALA A 45 10.88 7.08 5.37
CA ALA A 45 10.81 7.11 3.91
C ALA A 45 11.91 7.97 3.30
N ASP A 46 12.16 9.15 3.88
CA ASP A 46 13.27 10.03 3.50
C ASP A 46 14.62 9.32 3.64
N LYS A 47 14.92 8.79 4.82
CA LYS A 47 16.16 8.04 5.11
C LYS A 47 16.38 6.84 4.17
N LYS A 48 15.31 6.24 3.65
CA LYS A 48 15.36 5.07 2.77
C LYS A 48 15.26 5.40 1.28
N GLY A 49 15.15 6.69 0.92
CA GLY A 49 14.99 7.11 -0.47
C GLY A 49 13.68 6.59 -1.09
N LEU A 50 12.60 6.60 -0.31
CA LEU A 50 11.27 6.15 -0.74
C LEU A 50 10.34 7.31 -1.12
N LEU A 51 10.73 8.56 -0.86
CA LEU A 51 9.96 9.73 -1.29
C LEU A 51 9.99 9.86 -2.81
N ASP A 52 8.95 10.48 -3.36
CA ASP A 52 8.90 10.75 -4.80
C ASP A 52 9.89 11.87 -5.23
N THR A 53 9.89 12.18 -6.52
CA THR A 53 10.78 13.20 -7.11
C THR A 53 10.63 14.59 -6.46
N PHE A 54 9.51 14.88 -5.80
CA PHE A 54 9.24 16.15 -5.13
C PHE A 54 9.45 16.07 -3.60
N ALA A 55 10.09 15.01 -3.12
CA ALA A 55 10.26 14.72 -1.70
C ALA A 55 8.92 14.56 -0.94
N ASN A 56 7.87 14.13 -1.65
CA ASN A 56 6.58 13.86 -1.03
C ASN A 56 6.44 12.38 -0.65
N PHE A 57 5.71 12.13 0.43
CA PHE A 57 5.24 10.81 0.84
C PHE A 57 4.07 10.38 -0.05
N ASN A 58 4.37 10.07 -1.31
CA ASN A 58 3.38 9.57 -2.24
C ASN A 58 3.12 8.08 -1.97
N LYS A 59 1.93 7.77 -1.43
CA LYS A 59 1.59 6.40 -0.99
C LYS A 59 1.73 5.37 -2.12
N ARG A 60 1.29 5.71 -3.34
CA ARG A 60 1.40 4.83 -4.52
C ARG A 60 2.86 4.58 -4.88
N TYR A 61 3.65 5.65 -4.98
CA TYR A 61 5.08 5.56 -5.31
C TYR A 61 5.84 4.72 -4.28
N ILE A 62 5.55 4.91 -2.99
CA ILE A 62 6.15 4.13 -1.91
C ILE A 62 5.76 2.65 -2.06
N ARG A 63 4.48 2.33 -2.30
CA ARG A 63 4.05 0.95 -2.53
C ARG A 63 4.76 0.29 -3.72
N GLU A 64 4.91 1.01 -4.84
CA GLU A 64 5.68 0.55 -6.01
C GLU A 64 7.15 0.28 -5.66
N LYS A 65 7.79 1.17 -4.90
CA LYS A 65 9.17 0.94 -4.42
C LYS A 65 9.30 -0.22 -3.45
N LEU A 66 8.27 -0.48 -2.65
CA LEU A 66 8.21 -1.61 -1.73
C LEU A 66 7.94 -2.94 -2.42
N SER A 67 7.32 -2.96 -3.61
CA SER A 67 7.16 -4.15 -4.44
C SER A 67 8.40 -4.45 -5.28
N GLU A 68 9.05 -3.43 -5.83
CA GLU A 68 10.29 -3.57 -6.65
C GLU A 68 11.47 -4.18 -5.88
N LYS A 69 11.44 -4.13 -4.54
CA LYS A 69 12.52 -4.61 -3.69
C LYS A 69 11.91 -5.55 -2.65
N LYS A 70 12.61 -6.61 -2.22
CA LYS A 70 12.20 -7.53 -1.11
C LYS A 70 12.11 -6.83 0.28
N PHE A 71 11.79 -5.54 0.30
CA PHE A 71 11.80 -4.63 1.43
C PHE A 71 10.47 -4.59 2.18
N TYR A 72 9.34 -4.98 1.59
CA TYR A 72 8.05 -4.88 2.27
C TYR A 72 8.08 -5.55 3.67
N ARG A 73 8.49 -6.82 3.75
CA ARG A 73 8.63 -7.55 5.03
C ARG A 73 9.62 -6.92 6.02
N LYS A 74 10.62 -6.19 5.52
CA LYS A 74 11.65 -5.51 6.34
C LYS A 74 11.25 -4.09 6.73
N THR A 75 10.21 -3.55 6.10
CA THR A 75 9.72 -2.19 6.32
C THR A 75 8.88 -2.19 7.60
N PRO A 76 9.08 -1.26 8.54
CA PRO A 76 8.30 -1.23 9.77
C PRO A 76 6.80 -1.09 9.49
N VAL A 77 5.97 -1.74 10.33
CA VAL A 77 4.50 -1.77 10.20
C VAL A 77 3.91 -0.37 10.04
N TYR A 78 4.37 0.60 10.82
CA TYR A 78 3.86 1.98 10.76
C TYR A 78 4.11 2.68 9.42
N VAL A 79 5.13 2.28 8.66
CA VAL A 79 5.39 2.80 7.31
C VAL A 79 4.47 2.11 6.31
N GLN A 80 4.27 0.80 6.48
CA GLN A 80 3.33 0.04 5.65
C GLN A 80 1.90 0.57 5.81
N GLU A 81 1.49 0.88 7.04
CA GLU A 81 0.19 1.48 7.36
C GLU A 81 0.07 2.90 6.78
N ALA A 82 1.09 3.74 6.93
CA ALA A 82 1.09 5.09 6.34
C ALA A 82 1.02 5.08 4.81
N ALA A 83 1.62 4.07 4.17
CA ALA A 83 1.57 3.85 2.72
C ALA A 83 0.30 3.08 2.28
N SER A 84 -0.59 2.69 3.19
CA SER A 84 -1.79 1.93 2.84
C SER A 84 -2.86 2.79 2.16
N CYS A 85 -3.81 2.15 1.48
CA CYS A 85 -4.97 2.80 0.87
C CYS A 85 -6.29 2.26 1.44
N ASP A 86 -7.39 2.98 1.17
CA ASP A 86 -8.76 2.56 1.50
C ASP A 86 -9.51 2.01 0.28
N GLY A 87 -8.79 1.32 -0.62
CA GLY A 87 -9.27 0.85 -1.93
C GLY A 87 -10.36 -0.23 -1.88
N LEU A 88 -10.41 -1.08 -2.91
CA LEU A 88 -11.38 -2.17 -3.02
C LEU A 88 -11.15 -3.19 -1.90
N SER A 89 -12.21 -3.59 -1.20
CA SER A 89 -12.19 -4.72 -0.28
C SER A 89 -12.91 -5.90 -0.91
N VAL A 90 -12.30 -7.08 -0.87
CA VAL A 90 -12.91 -8.34 -1.29
C VAL A 90 -12.86 -9.29 -0.10
N ALA A 91 -14.02 -9.77 0.37
CA ALA A 91 -14.12 -10.54 1.60
C ALA A 91 -14.01 -12.07 1.39
N SER A 92 -14.18 -12.54 0.16
CA SER A 92 -14.11 -13.96 -0.19
C SER A 92 -13.50 -14.15 -1.57
N LEU A 93 -12.93 -15.32 -1.82
CA LEU A 93 -12.36 -15.69 -3.11
C LEU A 93 -13.42 -15.71 -4.21
N LYS A 94 -14.64 -16.12 -3.87
CA LYS A 94 -15.78 -16.14 -4.80
C LYS A 94 -16.11 -14.76 -5.36
N ASP A 95 -15.90 -13.72 -4.56
CA ASP A 95 -16.15 -12.34 -4.95
C ASP A 95 -14.90 -11.69 -5.58
N PHE A 96 -13.77 -12.40 -5.61
CA PHE A 96 -12.54 -11.88 -6.20
C PHE A 96 -12.62 -11.90 -7.72
N PRO A 97 -12.34 -10.78 -8.41
CA PRO A 97 -12.47 -10.71 -9.86
C PRO A 97 -11.47 -11.66 -10.55
N ILE A 98 -12.02 -12.66 -11.25
CA ILE A 98 -11.24 -13.61 -12.04
C ILE A 98 -10.55 -12.89 -13.19
N GLY A 99 -9.25 -13.13 -13.36
CA GLY A 99 -8.47 -12.58 -14.47
C GLY A 99 -8.23 -11.07 -14.37
N GLN A 100 -8.49 -10.44 -13.22
CA GLN A 100 -8.12 -9.05 -12.99
C GLN A 100 -6.89 -8.98 -12.08
N VAL A 101 -5.91 -8.16 -12.48
CA VAL A 101 -4.72 -7.89 -11.67
C VAL A 101 -5.00 -6.75 -10.72
N LEU A 102 -5.00 -7.06 -9.43
CA LEU A 102 -5.19 -6.11 -8.34
C LEU A 102 -3.91 -5.99 -7.52
N ARG A 103 -3.58 -4.79 -7.07
CA ARG A 103 -2.44 -4.58 -6.16
C ARG A 103 -2.90 -4.54 -4.72
N VAL A 104 -2.29 -5.34 -3.86
CA VAL A 104 -2.46 -5.23 -2.40
C VAL A 104 -1.92 -3.87 -1.98
N CYS A 105 -2.78 -3.02 -1.43
CA CYS A 105 -2.39 -1.73 -0.88
C CYS A 105 -2.42 -1.70 0.65
N ARG A 106 -3.19 -2.58 1.31
CA ARG A 106 -3.22 -2.79 2.76
C ARG A 106 -3.23 -4.28 3.05
N SER A 107 -2.35 -4.74 3.94
CA SER A 107 -2.38 -6.13 4.40
C SER A 107 -3.59 -6.42 5.28
N GLY A 108 -4.16 -7.60 5.11
CA GLY A 108 -5.21 -8.14 5.98
C GLY A 108 -4.68 -8.60 7.33
N LYS A 109 -5.57 -9.16 8.16
CA LYS A 109 -5.25 -9.54 9.55
C LYS A 109 -4.13 -10.56 9.66
N THR A 110 -4.08 -11.52 8.73
CA THR A 110 -3.12 -12.63 8.73
C THR A 110 -1.77 -12.24 8.12
N LYS A 111 -1.72 -11.14 7.36
CA LYS A 111 -0.53 -10.63 6.64
C LYS A 111 0.03 -11.61 5.60
N ASP A 112 -0.79 -12.56 5.13
CA ASP A 112 -0.43 -13.49 4.05
C ASP A 112 -0.16 -12.72 2.75
N PHE A 113 -1.05 -11.77 2.44
CA PHE A 113 -0.91 -10.87 1.30
C PHE A 113 -0.02 -9.67 1.64
N GLN A 114 1.04 -9.50 0.84
CA GLN A 114 1.98 -8.38 0.91
C GLN A 114 1.71 -7.40 -0.22
N VAL A 115 2.17 -6.15 -0.07
CA VAL A 115 2.08 -5.15 -1.14
C VAL A 115 2.73 -5.68 -2.42
N GLY A 116 1.93 -5.76 -3.47
CA GLY A 116 2.30 -6.36 -4.74
C GLY A 116 1.07 -6.72 -5.56
N ASP A 117 1.29 -7.10 -6.81
CA ASP A 117 0.22 -7.41 -7.75
C ASP A 117 -0.23 -8.87 -7.59
N LEU A 118 -1.54 -9.08 -7.50
CA LEU A 118 -2.27 -10.32 -7.28
C LEU A 118 -3.28 -10.56 -8.39
N VAL A 119 -3.40 -11.80 -8.84
CA VAL A 119 -4.42 -12.23 -9.80
C VAL A 119 -5.03 -13.55 -9.37
N TRP A 120 -6.36 -13.64 -9.42
CA TRP A 120 -7.06 -14.91 -9.30
C TRP A 120 -7.28 -15.50 -10.70
N ARG A 121 -6.81 -16.73 -10.94
CA ARG A 121 -7.02 -17.45 -12.20
C ARG A 121 -8.02 -18.57 -11.96
N ALA A 122 -9.01 -18.71 -12.85
CA ALA A 122 -9.98 -19.80 -12.79
C ALA A 122 -9.43 -21.12 -13.33
N GLU A 123 -8.38 -21.08 -14.15
CA GLU A 123 -7.65 -22.26 -14.59
C GLU A 123 -6.20 -22.19 -14.08
N PRO A 124 -5.67 -23.27 -13.50
CA PRO A 124 -4.31 -23.30 -13.01
C PRO A 124 -3.34 -23.31 -14.20
N ASN A 125 -2.20 -22.64 -14.05
CA ASN A 125 -1.11 -22.86 -14.99
C ASN A 125 -0.65 -24.32 -14.87
N PRO A 126 -0.32 -25.03 -15.98
CA PRO A 126 0.15 -26.40 -15.90
C PRO A 126 1.33 -26.54 -14.91
N GLY A 127 1.12 -27.30 -13.84
CA GLY A 127 2.11 -27.52 -12.77
C GLY A 127 2.07 -26.52 -11.60
N ILE A 128 1.11 -25.59 -11.55
CA ILE A 128 0.90 -24.63 -10.45
C ILE A 128 -0.55 -24.81 -9.93
N PRO A 129 -0.79 -25.08 -8.64
CA PRO A 129 -2.15 -25.26 -8.10
C PRO A 129 -3.03 -24.00 -8.23
N ASP A 130 -4.36 -24.19 -8.20
CA ASP A 130 -5.40 -23.13 -8.23
C ASP A 130 -5.24 -22.17 -7.06
N THR A 131 -4.66 -21.00 -7.34
CA THR A 131 -4.21 -20.08 -6.29
C THR A 131 -4.30 -18.62 -6.73
N ILE A 132 -4.56 -17.72 -5.77
CA ILE A 132 -4.29 -16.29 -5.95
C ILE A 132 -2.77 -16.17 -6.16
N ASN A 133 -2.37 -15.80 -7.38
CA ASN A 133 -0.97 -15.74 -7.77
C ASN A 133 -0.44 -14.31 -7.69
N PHE A 134 0.77 -14.14 -7.15
CA PHE A 134 1.52 -12.90 -7.28
C PHE A 134 2.24 -12.87 -8.62
N LEU A 135 2.16 -11.77 -9.37
CA LEU A 135 2.81 -11.61 -10.67
C LEU A 135 4.36 -11.54 -10.61
N GLN A 136 4.96 -11.48 -9.41
CA GLN A 136 6.40 -11.26 -9.18
C GLN A 136 7.03 -12.25 -8.18
N GLU A 137 6.87 -13.56 -8.38
CA GLU A 137 7.54 -14.64 -7.62
C GLU A 137 7.17 -14.76 -6.12
N ALA A 138 5.90 -14.58 -5.72
CA ALA A 138 5.47 -14.77 -4.33
C ALA A 138 4.27 -15.73 -4.22
N ALA A 139 4.15 -16.33 -3.03
CA ALA A 139 3.39 -17.53 -2.69
C ALA A 139 2.01 -17.70 -3.34
N ALA A 140 1.79 -18.91 -3.88
CA ALA A 140 0.48 -19.46 -4.18
C ALA A 140 -0.21 -19.85 -2.85
N LEU A 141 -1.43 -19.36 -2.61
CA LEU A 141 -2.24 -19.77 -1.45
C LEU A 141 -3.41 -20.62 -1.94
N ASP A 142 -3.56 -21.82 -1.35
CA ASP A 142 -4.63 -22.74 -1.70
C ASP A 142 -6.02 -22.11 -1.46
N GLU A 143 -6.98 -22.49 -2.31
CA GLU A 143 -8.36 -21.98 -2.30
C GLU A 143 -8.98 -21.97 -0.90
N GLU A 144 -8.77 -23.06 -0.14
CA GLU A 144 -9.33 -23.27 1.19
C GLU A 144 -8.84 -22.25 2.25
N PHE A 145 -7.70 -21.58 2.02
CA PHE A 145 -7.15 -20.57 2.92
C PHE A 145 -7.37 -19.12 2.44
N CYS A 146 -7.82 -18.93 1.20
CA CYS A 146 -7.97 -17.61 0.59
C CYS A 146 -8.97 -16.72 1.32
N ASP A 147 -10.14 -17.23 1.69
CA ASP A 147 -11.17 -16.43 2.37
C ASP A 147 -10.67 -15.81 3.68
N ALA A 148 -9.95 -16.61 4.48
CA ALA A 148 -9.37 -16.13 5.73
C ALA A 148 -8.28 -15.08 5.49
N ALA A 149 -7.44 -15.29 4.47
CA ALA A 149 -6.35 -14.39 4.12
C ALA A 149 -6.85 -13.05 3.55
N LEU A 150 -8.00 -13.05 2.84
CA LEU A 150 -8.60 -11.86 2.22
C LEU A 150 -9.21 -10.89 3.24
N GLN A 151 -9.50 -11.35 4.46
CA GLN A 151 -10.14 -10.52 5.48
C GLN A 151 -9.32 -9.28 5.86
N GLY A 152 -9.86 -8.11 5.51
CA GLY A 152 -9.28 -6.80 5.83
C GLY A 152 -8.17 -6.35 4.89
N VAL A 153 -7.93 -7.09 3.80
CA VAL A 153 -7.01 -6.68 2.72
C VAL A 153 -7.71 -5.60 1.88
N MET A 154 -6.95 -4.58 1.49
CA MET A 154 -7.42 -3.59 0.50
C MET A 154 -6.60 -3.67 -0.78
N PHE A 155 -7.27 -3.45 -1.90
CA PHE A 155 -6.74 -3.57 -3.24
C PHE A 155 -6.88 -2.27 -4.03
N GLU A 156 -5.99 -2.05 -4.98
CA GLU A 156 -6.13 -1.03 -6.04
C GLU A 156 -6.08 -1.70 -7.40
N GLU A 157 -6.80 -1.15 -8.38
CA GLU A 157 -6.67 -1.62 -9.76
C GLU A 157 -5.27 -1.32 -10.30
N THR A 158 -4.75 -2.25 -11.08
CA THR A 158 -3.47 -2.07 -11.78
C THR A 158 -3.72 -1.85 -13.26
N MET A 159 -2.79 -1.14 -13.91
CA MET A 159 -2.76 -1.00 -15.37
C MET A 159 -2.07 -2.19 -16.05
N ILE A 160 -1.70 -3.22 -15.27
CA ILE A 160 -0.98 -4.38 -15.77
C ILE A 160 -2.02 -5.35 -16.34
N PRO A 161 -1.91 -5.73 -17.63
CA PRO A 161 -2.81 -6.72 -18.19
C PRO A 161 -2.63 -8.05 -17.47
N ALA A 162 -3.72 -8.80 -17.32
CA ALA A 162 -3.62 -10.15 -16.81
C ALA A 162 -2.76 -11.01 -17.75
N PRO A 163 -1.80 -11.78 -17.21
CA PRO A 163 -0.93 -12.67 -17.97
C PRO A 163 -1.66 -13.85 -18.60
#